data_AF-A0A931GHJ7-F1
#
_entry.id   AF-A0A931GHJ7-F1
#
_cell.length_a   1.000
_cell.length_b   1.000
_cell.length_c   1.000
_cell.angle_alpha   90.00
_cell.angle_beta   90.00
_cell.angle_gamma   90.00
#
_symmetry.space_group_name_H-M   'P 1'
#
loop_
_entity.id
_entity.type
_entity.pdbx_description
1 polymer ?
#
loop_
_entity_poly.entity_id
_entity_poly.type
_entity_poly.pdbx_seq_one_letter_code
_entity_poly.pdbx_strand_id
1 'polypeptide(L)'
;MRLERAHRSNDRQLVAFALHNKAMLHADLLDGHGVLELARAALQEASALAPKVRVLALQQTAHGISLTEDGDARDECNRLLDQAAALVDQIDDAYPWGGACLTPHYIDVQRATCLVRLGQAADALTQWERIMPSLRAAVRVAGCGGCSWPGRLRRTRSITSPSAP
;
A
#
# COMPACT_ATOMS: atom_id res chain seq x y z
N MET A 1 -17.30 7.21 -5.70
CA MET A 1 -17.64 6.80 -7.08
C MET A 1 -16.56 5.90 -7.70
N ARG A 2 -16.20 4.76 -7.08
CA ARG A 2 -15.27 3.76 -7.68
C ARG A 2 -15.77 2.32 -7.50
N LEU A 3 -16.34 1.99 -6.33
CA LEU A 3 -16.86 0.64 -6.03
C LEU A 3 -18.02 0.22 -6.94
N GLU A 4 -19.02 1.09 -7.14
CA GLU A 4 -20.16 0.82 -8.04
C GLU A 4 -19.72 0.52 -9.49
N ARG A 5 -18.69 1.25 -9.97
CA ARG A 5 -18.14 1.06 -11.32
C ARG A 5 -17.33 -0.24 -11.44
N ALA A 6 -16.56 -0.59 -10.41
CA ALA A 6 -15.82 -1.85 -10.34
C ALA A 6 -16.75 -3.07 -10.33
N HIS A 7 -17.86 -2.96 -9.59
CA HIS A 7 -18.84 -4.03 -9.50
C HIS A 7 -19.55 -4.26 -10.84
N ARG A 8 -19.91 -3.18 -11.56
CA ARG A 8 -20.50 -3.26 -12.90
C ARG A 8 -19.56 -3.86 -13.96
N SER A 9 -18.24 -3.73 -13.81
CA SER A 9 -17.28 -4.35 -14.73
C SER A 9 -17.00 -5.82 -14.41
N ASN A 10 -17.53 -6.35 -13.30
CA ASN A 10 -17.28 -7.69 -12.77
C ASN A 10 -15.77 -8.05 -12.69
N ASP A 11 -14.91 -7.04 -12.57
CA ASP A 11 -13.48 -7.22 -12.44
C ASP A 11 -13.15 -7.43 -10.96
N ARG A 12 -12.96 -8.69 -10.59
CA ARG A 12 -12.64 -9.10 -9.22
C ARG A 12 -11.43 -8.37 -8.64
N GLN A 13 -10.43 -8.05 -9.46
CA GLN A 13 -9.22 -7.35 -9.00
C GLN A 13 -9.57 -5.92 -8.60
N LEU A 14 -10.36 -5.25 -9.45
CA LEU A 14 -10.78 -3.87 -9.22
C LEU A 14 -11.77 -3.76 -8.05
N VAL A 15 -12.65 -4.75 -7.87
CA VAL A 15 -13.57 -4.83 -6.72
C VAL A 15 -12.76 -4.99 -5.43
N ALA A 16 -11.87 -5.98 -5.35
CA ALA A 16 -11.03 -6.20 -4.17
C ALA A 16 -10.13 -4.98 -3.85
N PHE A 17 -9.56 -4.34 -4.87
CA PHE A 17 -8.82 -3.10 -4.70
C PHE A 17 -9.69 -1.93 -4.22
N ALA A 18 -10.92 -1.80 -4.71
CA ALA A 18 -11.86 -0.78 -4.24
C ALA A 18 -12.27 -1.01 -2.77
N LEU A 19 -12.45 -2.27 -2.36
CA LEU A 19 -12.70 -2.64 -0.97
C LEU A 19 -11.49 -2.32 -0.08
N HIS A 20 -10.27 -2.64 -0.51
CA HIS A 20 -9.03 -2.24 0.17
C HIS A 20 -8.95 -0.72 0.38
N ASN A 21 -9.19 0.07 -0.66
CA ASN A 21 -9.19 1.54 -0.54
C ASN A 21 -10.26 2.05 0.44
N LYS A 22 -11.45 1.41 0.46
CA LYS A 22 -12.49 1.75 1.43
C LYS A 22 -12.05 1.38 2.85
N ALA A 23 -11.43 0.22 3.02
CA ALA A 23 -10.91 -0.23 4.31
C ALA A 23 -9.83 0.70 4.84
N MET A 24 -9.00 1.32 3.99
CA MET A 24 -8.06 2.36 4.43
C MET A 24 -8.78 3.52 5.14
N LEU A 25 -9.93 3.97 4.61
CA LEU A 25 -10.73 5.03 5.23
C LEU A 25 -11.28 4.61 6.61
N HIS A 26 -11.70 3.35 6.77
CA HIS A 26 -12.11 2.83 8.08
C HIS A 26 -10.92 2.77 9.06
N ALA A 27 -9.72 2.40 8.58
CA ALA A 27 -8.52 2.39 9.41
C ALA A 27 -8.12 3.80 9.87
N ASP A 28 -8.29 4.82 9.03
CA ASP A 28 -8.08 6.23 9.39
C ASP A 28 -9.09 6.73 10.44
N LEU A 29 -10.28 6.13 10.49
CA LEU A 29 -11.31 6.37 11.49
C LEU A 29 -11.18 5.47 12.73
N LEU A 30 -10.11 4.67 12.82
CA LEU A 30 -9.86 3.69 13.89
C LEU A 30 -10.97 2.62 14.02
N ASP A 31 -11.75 2.39 12.96
CA ASP A 31 -12.78 1.36 12.92
C ASP A 31 -12.18 0.01 12.49
N GLY A 32 -11.55 -0.69 13.43
CA GLY A 32 -10.92 -2.00 13.20
C GLY A 32 -11.88 -3.04 12.64
N HIS A 33 -13.10 -3.11 13.16
CA HIS A 33 -14.11 -4.06 12.67
C HIS A 33 -14.53 -3.77 11.23
N GLY A 34 -14.77 -2.51 10.86
CA GLY A 34 -15.08 -2.12 9.49
C GLY A 34 -13.93 -2.44 8.51
N VAL A 35 -12.68 -2.29 8.95
CA VAL A 35 -11.50 -2.74 8.18
C VAL A 35 -11.56 -4.25 7.92
N LEU A 36 -11.82 -5.06 8.95
CA LEU A 36 -11.84 -6.51 8.84
C LEU A 36 -12.98 -7.02 7.96
N GLU A 37 -14.17 -6.43 8.05
CA GLU A 37 -15.30 -6.81 7.19
C GLU A 37 -14.98 -6.56 5.70
N LEU A 38 -14.40 -5.41 5.38
CA LEU A 38 -14.02 -5.06 4.01
C LEU A 38 -12.85 -5.91 3.49
N ALA A 39 -11.85 -6.19 4.34
CA ALA A 39 -10.72 -7.03 3.98
C ALA A 39 -11.14 -8.49 3.75
N ARG A 40 -12.05 -9.02 4.59
CA ARG A 40 -12.66 -10.34 4.41
C ARG A 40 -13.43 -10.42 3.10
N ALA A 41 -14.25 -9.42 2.79
CA ALA A 41 -14.96 -9.34 1.51
C ALA A 41 -14.00 -9.29 0.32
N ALA A 42 -12.88 -8.56 0.44
CA ALA A 42 -11.85 -8.52 -0.61
C ALA A 42 -11.16 -9.87 -0.82
N LEU A 43 -11.02 -10.70 0.23
CA LEU A 43 -10.35 -11.99 0.19
C LEU A 43 -11.27 -13.19 -0.09
N GLN A 44 -12.57 -12.97 -0.32
CA GLN A 44 -13.55 -14.06 -0.53
C GLN A 44 -13.15 -15.04 -1.66
N GLU A 45 -12.54 -14.52 -2.73
CA GLU A 45 -12.02 -15.31 -3.86
C GLU A 45 -10.49 -15.18 -3.99
N ALA A 46 -9.76 -15.24 -2.87
CA ALA A 46 -8.33 -14.93 -2.82
C ALA A 46 -7.46 -15.71 -3.84
N SER A 47 -7.81 -16.96 -4.18
CA SER A 47 -7.06 -17.77 -5.17
C SER A 47 -7.16 -17.23 -6.61
N ALA A 48 -8.20 -16.45 -6.92
CA ALA A 48 -8.40 -15.83 -8.23
C ALA A 48 -7.82 -14.40 -8.30
N LEU A 49 -7.27 -13.89 -7.19
CA LEU A 49 -6.69 -12.55 -7.11
C LEU A 49 -5.22 -12.55 -7.52
N ALA A 50 -4.80 -11.48 -8.20
CA ALA A 50 -3.40 -11.25 -8.49
C ALA A 50 -2.60 -11.11 -7.19
N PRO A 51 -1.32 -11.55 -7.14
CA PRO A 51 -0.49 -11.44 -5.94
C PRO A 51 -0.51 -10.05 -5.31
N LYS A 52 -0.45 -8.99 -6.13
CA LYS A 52 -0.56 -7.59 -5.68
C LYS A 52 -1.81 -7.31 -4.84
N VAL A 53 -2.97 -7.77 -5.30
CA VAL A 53 -4.25 -7.53 -4.61
C VAL A 53 -4.29 -8.30 -3.30
N ARG A 54 -3.75 -9.52 -3.28
CA ARG A 54 -3.63 -10.33 -2.06
C ARG A 54 -2.71 -9.66 -1.04
N VAL A 55 -1.58 -9.10 -1.45
CA VAL A 55 -0.68 -8.32 -0.57
C VAL A 55 -1.43 -7.17 0.10
N LEU A 56 -2.14 -6.35 -0.68
CA LEU A 56 -2.89 -5.21 -0.18
C LEU A 56 -4.01 -5.64 0.79
N ALA A 57 -4.71 -6.74 0.51
CA ALA A 57 -5.79 -7.22 1.37
C ALA A 57 -5.28 -7.88 2.67
N LEU A 58 -4.18 -8.65 2.62
CA LEU A 58 -3.53 -9.22 3.81
C LEU A 58 -2.98 -8.12 4.73
N GLN A 59 -2.30 -7.13 4.15
CA GLN A 59 -1.83 -5.93 4.86
C GLN A 59 -2.97 -5.20 5.55
N GLN A 60 -4.11 -5.07 4.88
CA GLN A 60 -5.26 -4.38 5.45
C GLN A 60 -5.97 -5.21 6.52
N THR A 61 -5.92 -6.54 6.42
CA THR A 61 -6.40 -7.44 7.49
C THR A 61 -5.55 -7.26 8.75
N ALA A 62 -4.22 -7.22 8.62
CA ALA A 62 -3.32 -6.93 9.75
C ALA A 62 -3.61 -5.57 10.39
N HIS A 63 -3.88 -4.54 9.57
CA HIS A 63 -4.30 -3.24 10.08
C HIS A 63 -5.60 -3.29 10.88
N GLY A 64 -6.59 -4.06 10.43
CA GLY A 64 -7.84 -4.25 11.16
C GLY A 64 -7.62 -4.89 12.52
N ILE A 65 -6.84 -6.00 12.58
CA ILE A 65 -6.49 -6.69 13.84
C ILE A 65 -5.72 -5.76 14.79
N SER A 66 -4.81 -4.93 14.28
CA SER A 66 -4.06 -3.99 15.13
C SER A 66 -4.95 -2.94 15.82
N LEU A 67 -6.22 -2.82 15.43
CA LEU A 67 -7.20 -1.87 15.94
C LEU A 67 -8.29 -2.51 16.83
N THR A 68 -8.33 -3.84 17.01
CA THR A 68 -9.41 -4.54 17.76
C THR A 68 -9.05 -4.93 19.19
N GLU A 69 -7.85 -4.60 19.68
CA GLU A 69 -7.38 -4.87 21.07
C GLU A 69 -7.42 -6.36 21.50
N ASP A 70 -7.17 -7.29 20.58
CA ASP A 70 -7.08 -8.73 20.89
C ASP A 70 -5.69 -9.14 21.40
N GLY A 71 -5.63 -10.10 22.34
CA GLY A 71 -4.38 -10.53 22.99
C GLY A 71 -3.31 -11.11 22.05
N ASP A 72 -3.73 -11.82 21.01
CA ASP A 72 -2.83 -12.44 20.01
C ASP A 72 -2.63 -11.55 18.76
N ALA A 73 -3.11 -10.29 18.79
CA ALA A 73 -3.13 -9.41 17.63
C ALA A 73 -1.75 -9.19 17.00
N ARG A 74 -0.70 -9.15 17.82
CA ARG A 74 0.69 -8.99 17.35
C ARG A 74 1.13 -10.14 16.44
N ASP A 75 0.94 -11.37 16.91
CA ASP A 75 1.41 -12.56 16.19
C ASP A 75 0.60 -12.76 14.92
N GLU A 76 -0.70 -12.48 14.98
CA GLU A 76 -1.56 -12.55 13.81
C GLU A 76 -1.22 -11.47 12.76
N CYS A 77 -0.95 -10.23 13.18
CA CYS A 77 -0.45 -9.19 12.28
C CYS A 77 0.85 -9.63 11.61
N ASN A 78 1.80 -10.17 12.38
CA ASN A 78 3.08 -10.63 11.85
C ASN A 78 2.90 -11.74 10.82
N ARG A 79 2.07 -12.74 11.14
CA ARG A 79 1.76 -13.87 10.25
C ARG A 79 1.16 -13.41 8.92
N LEU A 80 0.21 -12.47 8.96
CA LEU A 80 -0.42 -11.91 7.76
C LEU A 80 0.57 -11.10 6.91
N LEU A 81 1.43 -10.31 7.56
CA LEU A 81 2.46 -9.53 6.88
C LEU A 81 3.57 -10.41 6.29
N ASP A 82 3.90 -11.54 6.91
CA ASP A 82 4.84 -12.52 6.36
C ASP A 82 4.25 -13.21 5.12
N GLN A 83 2.95 -13.55 5.15
CA GLN A 83 2.24 -14.05 3.97
C GLN A 83 2.21 -13.03 2.83
N ALA A 84 1.99 -11.75 3.16
CA ALA A 84 2.05 -10.68 2.18
C ALA A 84 3.48 -10.55 1.60
N ALA A 85 4.52 -10.58 2.43
CA ALA A 85 5.91 -10.53 1.98
C ALA A 85 6.25 -11.65 1.00
N ALA A 86 5.81 -12.88 1.26
CA ALA A 86 6.06 -14.02 0.39
C ALA A 86 5.44 -13.91 -1.02
N LEU A 87 4.47 -12.99 -1.20
CA LEU A 87 3.82 -12.73 -2.48
C LEU A 87 4.48 -11.60 -3.28
N VAL A 88 5.32 -10.77 -2.66
CA VAL A 88 5.89 -9.57 -3.29
C VAL A 88 6.71 -9.94 -4.54
N ASP A 89 7.54 -10.97 -4.45
CA ASP A 89 8.38 -11.43 -5.57
C ASP A 89 7.57 -12.08 -6.72
N GLN A 90 6.29 -12.35 -6.50
CA GLN A 90 5.38 -12.93 -7.48
C GLN A 90 4.53 -11.87 -8.19
N ILE A 91 4.68 -10.58 -7.82
CA ILE A 91 3.86 -9.53 -8.40
C ILE A 91 4.29 -9.27 -9.85
N ASP A 92 3.44 -9.69 -10.78
CA ASP A 92 3.42 -9.18 -12.14
C ASP A 92 2.58 -7.89 -12.16
N ASP A 93 3.19 -6.76 -12.53
CA ASP A 93 2.58 -5.43 -12.45
C ASP A 93 1.67 -5.13 -13.65
N ALA A 94 0.72 -6.04 -13.93
CA ALA A 94 -0.24 -5.92 -15.04
C ALA A 94 -1.29 -4.82 -14.84
N TYR A 95 -1.39 -4.24 -13.64
CA TYR A 95 -2.41 -3.24 -13.30
C TYR A 95 -1.78 -1.90 -12.92
N PRO A 96 -2.25 -0.75 -13.42
CA PRO A 96 -1.61 0.55 -13.19
C PRO A 96 -1.86 1.15 -11.78
N TRP A 97 -2.55 0.41 -10.91
CA TRP A 97 -2.94 0.85 -9.56
C TRP A 97 -2.32 -0.07 -8.48
N GLY A 98 -2.33 0.40 -7.23
CA GLY A 98 -1.82 -0.38 -6.10
C GLY A 98 -0.29 -0.53 -6.06
N GLY A 99 0.46 0.26 -6.84
CA GLY A 99 1.93 0.14 -6.93
C GLY A 99 2.70 0.52 -5.66
N ALA A 100 2.03 1.06 -4.63
CA ALA A 100 2.67 1.35 -3.35
C ALA A 100 3.29 0.10 -2.72
N CYS A 101 2.70 -1.09 -2.92
CA CYS A 101 3.24 -2.33 -2.37
C CYS A 101 4.55 -2.80 -3.02
N LEU A 102 5.00 -2.16 -4.10
CA LEU A 102 6.24 -2.45 -4.80
C LEU A 102 7.41 -1.59 -4.31
N THR A 103 7.16 -0.62 -3.42
CA THR A 103 8.25 0.20 -2.88
C THR A 103 9.11 -0.61 -1.91
N PRO A 104 10.44 -0.41 -1.89
CA PRO A 104 11.31 -1.04 -0.90
C PRO A 104 10.78 -0.83 0.53
N HIS A 105 10.90 -1.85 1.37
CA HIS A 105 10.43 -1.86 2.76
C HIS A 105 8.92 -1.60 2.94
N TYR A 106 8.09 -1.77 1.90
CA TYR A 106 6.65 -1.57 2.03
C TYR A 106 6.06 -2.37 3.19
N ILE A 107 6.27 -3.69 3.24
CA ILE A 107 5.74 -4.56 4.31
C ILE A 107 6.32 -4.18 5.69
N ASP A 108 7.60 -3.80 5.74
CA ASP A 108 8.24 -3.39 6.99
C ASP A 108 7.59 -2.16 7.61
N VAL A 109 7.18 -1.19 6.79
CA VAL A 109 6.44 0.00 7.22
C VAL A 109 5.08 -0.39 7.79
N GLN A 110 4.36 -1.29 7.13
CA GLN A 110 3.05 -1.76 7.63
C GLN A 110 3.19 -2.49 8.97
N ARG A 111 4.27 -3.25 9.15
CA ARG A 111 4.60 -3.89 10.43
C ARG A 111 4.81 -2.86 11.53
N ALA A 112 5.60 -1.82 11.25
CA ALA A 112 5.81 -0.74 12.20
C ALA A 112 4.49 -0.02 12.54
N THR A 113 3.60 0.20 11.57
CA THR A 113 2.25 0.76 11.79
C THR A 113 1.42 -0.11 12.73
N CYS A 114 1.41 -1.43 12.55
CA CYS A 114 0.70 -2.35 13.45
C CYS A 114 1.27 -2.28 14.87
N LEU A 115 2.59 -2.29 15.03
CA LEU A 115 3.25 -2.21 16.33
C LEU A 115 2.90 -0.91 17.08
N VAL A 116 2.84 0.23 16.38
CA VAL A 116 2.42 1.51 16.99
C VAL A 116 0.99 1.43 17.52
N ARG A 117 0.05 0.87 16.75
CA ARG A 117 -1.36 0.73 17.17
C ARG A 117 -1.53 -0.21 18.34
N LEU A 118 -0.72 -1.26 18.41
CA LEU A 118 -0.69 -2.23 19.52
C LEU A 118 0.08 -1.72 20.76
N GLY A 119 0.48 -0.45 20.80
CA GLY A 119 1.23 0.13 21.91
C GLY A 119 2.66 -0.40 22.07
N GLN A 120 3.19 -1.14 21.09
CA GLN A 120 4.52 -1.74 21.11
C GLN A 120 5.58 -0.75 20.61
N ALA A 121 5.69 0.40 21.28
CA ALA A 121 6.51 1.53 20.81
C ALA A 121 8.00 1.19 20.67
N ALA A 122 8.56 0.40 21.59
CA ALA A 122 9.97 -0.01 21.53
C ALA A 122 10.27 -0.86 20.29
N ASP A 123 9.43 -1.86 20.01
CA ASP A 123 9.59 -2.71 18.83
C ASP A 123 9.34 -1.96 17.53
N ALA A 124 8.37 -1.03 17.52
CA ALA A 124 8.14 -0.14 16.40
C ALA A 124 9.39 0.71 16.11
N LEU A 125 10.04 1.25 17.14
CA LEU A 125 11.28 2.02 16.99
C LEU A 125 12.41 1.15 16.44
N THR A 126 12.63 -0.04 16.98
CA THR A 126 13.64 -0.99 16.46
C THR A 126 13.38 -1.35 14.99
N GLN A 127 12.13 -1.53 14.59
CA GLN A 127 11.77 -1.78 13.20
C GLN A 127 12.12 -0.58 12.31
N TRP A 128 11.80 0.64 12.75
CA TRP A 128 12.13 1.86 12.02
C TRP A 128 13.64 2.07 11.88
N GLU A 129 14.40 1.90 12.96
CA GLU A 129 15.87 2.01 12.96
C GLU A 129 16.53 1.05 11.97
N ARG A 130 15.97 -0.16 11.81
CA ARG A 130 16.44 -1.15 10.84
C ARG A 130 16.28 -0.70 9.39
N ILE A 131 15.12 -0.13 9.03
CA ILE A 131 14.79 0.17 7.62
C ILE A 131 15.21 1.58 7.19
N MET A 132 15.33 2.52 8.13
CA MET A 132 15.62 3.94 7.86
C MET A 132 16.92 4.17 7.06
N PRO A 133 18.05 3.47 7.30
CA PRO A 133 19.27 3.67 6.52
C PRO A 133 19.08 3.37 5.03
N SER A 134 18.39 2.27 4.71
CA SER A 134 18.09 1.85 3.33
C SER A 134 17.13 2.83 2.64
N LEU A 135 16.06 3.24 3.32
CA LEU A 135 15.11 4.24 2.79
C LEU A 135 15.79 5.56 2.46
N ARG A 136 16.71 6.05 3.31
CA ARG A 136 17.48 7.27 3.06
C ARG A 136 18.41 7.12 1.85
N ALA A 137 19.02 5.95 1.66
CA ALA A 137 19.87 5.68 0.50
C ALA A 137 19.05 5.69 -0.81
N ALA A 138 17.87 5.07 -0.81
CA ALA A 138 16.98 5.04 -1.98
C ALA A 138 16.55 6.45 -2.43
N VAL A 139 16.19 7.34 -1.49
CA VAL A 139 15.84 8.74 -1.79
C VAL A 139 17.03 9.51 -2.37
N ARG A 140 18.25 9.26 -1.90
CA ARG A 140 19.48 9.89 -2.43
C ARG A 140 19.77 9.46 -3.87
N VAL A 141 19.59 8.19 -4.18
CA VAL A 141 19.78 7.66 -5.56
C VAL A 141 18.74 8.23 -6.51
N ALA A 142 17.48 8.31 -6.10
CA ALA A 142 16.41 8.93 -6.91
C ALA A 142 16.65 10.44 -7.16
N GLY A 143 17.38 11.12 -6.26
CA GLY A 143 17.77 12.53 -6.40
C GLY A 143 18.94 12.80 -7.35
N CYS A 144 19.74 11.80 -7.72
CA CYS A 144 20.95 11.97 -8.53
C CYS A 144 20.83 11.55 -10.00
N GLY A 145 19.67 11.10 -10.48
CA GLY A 145 19.52 10.78 -11.90
C GLY A 145 18.13 10.32 -12.29
N GLY A 146 17.36 11.19 -12.96
CA GLY A 146 16.47 10.73 -14.02
C GLY A 146 15.10 10.14 -13.67
N CYS A 147 14.55 10.32 -12.46
CA CYS A 147 13.15 9.96 -12.21
C CYS A 147 12.23 11.18 -12.39
N SER A 148 11.77 11.39 -13.63
CA SER A 148 10.68 12.31 -13.93
C SER A 148 9.37 11.78 -13.33
N TRP A 149 8.81 12.49 -12.36
CA TRP A 149 7.37 12.44 -12.06
C TRP A 149 6.58 12.66 -13.36
N PRO A 150 5.63 11.79 -13.75
CA PRO A 150 4.78 12.02 -14.92
C PRO A 150 3.74 13.09 -14.56
N GLY A 151 4.13 14.36 -14.68
CA GLY A 151 3.26 15.48 -14.35
C GLY A 151 3.86 16.87 -14.45
N ARG A 152 5.09 17.03 -14.93
CA ARG A 152 5.63 18.37 -15.18
C ARG A 152 5.31 18.79 -16.62
N LEU A 153 4.25 19.57 -16.76
CA LEU A 153 3.91 20.32 -17.97
C LEU A 153 5.18 20.88 -18.61
N ARG A 154 5.46 20.48 -19.87
CA ARG A 154 6.49 21.12 -20.70
C ARG A 154 6.18 22.61 -20.73
N ARG A 155 7.04 23.44 -20.11
CA ARG A 155 7.10 24.86 -20.47
C ARG A 155 7.44 24.90 -21.95
N THR A 156 6.47 25.28 -22.75
CA THR A 156 6.64 25.61 -24.16
C THR A 156 7.75 26.64 -24.28
N ARG A 157 8.77 26.32 -25.10
CA ARG A 157 9.78 27.29 -25.53
C ARG A 157 9.03 28.44 -26.21
N SER A 158 9.14 29.63 -25.66
CA SER A 158 8.68 30.85 -26.31
C SER A 158 9.45 31.05 -27.62
N ILE A 159 8.67 31.26 -28.66
CA ILE A 159 9.03 31.46 -30.05
C ILE A 159 9.88 32.73 -30.18
N THR A 160 10.99 32.61 -30.91
CA THR A 160 11.78 33.72 -31.46
C THR A 160 10.90 34.66 -32.28
N SER A 161 10.88 35.95 -31.96
CA SER A 161 10.33 36.98 -32.85
C SER A 161 11.47 37.70 -33.60
N PRO A 162 11.27 38.08 -34.87
CA PRO A 162 12.33 38.59 -35.74
C PRO A 162 12.59 40.08 -35.54
N SER A 163 13.83 40.46 -35.78
CA SER A 163 14.34 41.83 -35.91
C SER A 163 13.87 42.52 -37.19
N ALA A 164 13.57 43.83 -37.09
CA ALA A 164 13.68 44.93 -38.07
C ALA A 164 12.64 46.02 -37.71
N PRO A 165 12.75 47.30 -38.14
CA PRO A 165 13.39 47.83 -39.35
C PRO A 165 14.86 48.23 -39.21
#